data_AF-A0A9D7CY44-F1
#
_entry.id   AF-A0A9D7CY44-F1
#
_cell.length_a   1.000
_cell.length_b   1.000
_cell.length_c   1.000
_cell.angle_alpha   90.00
_cell.angle_beta   90.00
_cell.angle_gamma   90.00
#
_symmetry.space_group_name_H-M   'P 1'
#
loop_
_entity.id
_entity.type
_entity.pdbx_description
1 polymer ?
#
loop_
_entity_poly.entity_id
_entity_poly.type
_entity_poly.pdbx_seq_one_letter_code
_entity_poly.pdbx_strand_id
1 'polypeptide(L)'
;MRGHHGLALALAVTLLNACRDRATHTTTVREADAGTTPPQPSDATAPRAVDASVKDADVLLSAKSIGNTSVVFKLTFASGAKCAWKPRSKRGKDRFRGEIAAFRLAGALGVRGVPAATFAALPWSQLESALGASPSSLALAQREVTADDAGLVPGARIDWIEGLEVLGLESEPLRGRWRGWLLDDAPLTDADRPLAAQIATMIVFDSLAGNWDRWSGANVGFLPAKSELVLIDNDGAFLPKAPPPMERQRELMRGLRVFPKALVDAIRLLDDASMQRAVGEERPGVPLLSEAAMRGLAERRLTVLEAVDARVKAVGAAKAFAFP
;
A
#
# COMPACT_ATOMS: atom_id res chain seq x y z
N MET A 1 -29.17 -11.49 -60.06
CA MET A 1 -29.66 -11.29 -58.67
C MET A 1 -28.47 -10.74 -57.87
N ARG A 2 -28.26 -9.42 -57.87
CA ARG A 2 -28.59 -8.45 -56.79
C ARG A 2 -28.08 -8.86 -55.40
N GLY A 3 -27.16 -8.05 -54.88
CA GLY A 3 -26.71 -8.04 -53.49
C GLY A 3 -25.45 -7.18 -53.27
N HIS A 4 -25.60 -5.86 -53.36
CA HIS A 4 -24.60 -4.85 -53.01
C HIS A 4 -24.54 -4.61 -51.50
N HIS A 5 -23.40 -4.05 -51.06
CA HIS A 5 -23.08 -3.19 -49.89
C HIS A 5 -21.86 -3.74 -49.15
N GLY A 6 -20.76 -3.03 -48.94
CA GLY A 6 -20.43 -1.63 -49.20
C GLY A 6 -19.22 -1.26 -48.36
N LEU A 7 -18.29 -0.52 -49.00
CA LEU A 7 -17.32 0.43 -48.46
C LEU A 7 -16.63 0.17 -47.10
N ALA A 8 -15.30 0.01 -47.14
CA ALA A 8 -14.42 0.67 -46.19
C ALA A 8 -13.16 1.18 -46.93
N LEU A 9 -13.07 2.50 -46.98
CA LEU A 9 -12.10 3.32 -47.68
C LEU A 9 -10.79 3.38 -46.89
N ALA A 10 -9.68 3.40 -47.62
CA ALA A 10 -8.31 3.50 -47.15
C ALA A 10 -7.91 4.92 -46.71
N LEU A 11 -6.93 5.00 -45.79
CA LEU A 11 -5.89 6.05 -45.71
C LEU A 11 -4.72 5.46 -44.88
N ALA A 12 -3.65 4.97 -45.52
CA ALA A 12 -2.42 5.67 -45.94
C ALA A 12 -1.48 6.00 -44.75
N VAL A 13 -0.41 5.22 -44.53
CA VAL A 13 0.99 5.41 -45.04
C VAL A 13 1.78 6.38 -44.14
N THR A 14 2.62 5.85 -43.24
CA THR A 14 4.10 5.69 -43.36
C THR A 14 4.88 6.92 -42.91
N LEU A 15 5.75 6.78 -41.90
CA LEU A 15 7.16 7.22 -41.92
C LEU A 15 7.80 6.98 -40.53
N LEU A 16 8.60 5.91 -40.44
CA LEU A 16 9.50 5.64 -39.33
C LEU A 16 10.86 5.34 -39.96
N ASN A 17 11.73 6.35 -39.97
CA ASN A 17 13.18 6.24 -40.16
C ASN A 17 13.81 7.61 -39.94
N ALA A 18 14.65 7.73 -38.91
CA ALA A 18 16.02 8.26 -39.01
C ALA A 18 16.60 8.53 -37.62
N CYS A 19 17.67 7.78 -37.32
CA CYS A 19 18.65 8.07 -36.29
C CYS A 19 19.43 9.36 -36.58
N ARG A 20 20.06 9.87 -35.51
CA ARG A 20 21.27 10.72 -35.48
C ARG A 20 21.13 12.17 -35.95
N ASP A 21 21.17 13.09 -34.98
CA ASP A 21 22.37 13.89 -34.71
C ASP A 21 22.05 14.90 -33.60
N ARG A 22 22.83 14.90 -32.51
CA ARG A 22 23.01 16.12 -31.71
C ARG A 22 24.38 16.16 -31.08
N ALA A 23 25.15 17.11 -31.60
CA ALA A 23 26.48 17.47 -31.22
C ALA A 23 26.56 17.91 -29.75
N THR A 24 27.66 17.51 -29.13
CA THR A 24 28.15 17.95 -27.83
C THR A 24 28.58 19.41 -27.90
N HIS A 25 27.84 20.29 -27.22
CA HIS A 25 28.34 21.62 -26.83
C HIS A 25 28.93 21.54 -25.42
N THR A 26 30.25 21.67 -25.37
CA THR A 26 31.05 21.83 -24.15
C THR A 26 30.80 23.24 -23.60
N THR A 27 30.14 23.33 -22.45
CA THR A 27 30.03 24.58 -21.67
C THR A 27 30.98 24.51 -20.50
N THR A 28 31.95 25.42 -20.48
CA THR A 28 32.87 25.70 -19.37
C THR A 28 32.10 26.30 -18.20
N VAL A 29 32.10 25.61 -17.05
CA VAL A 29 31.62 26.15 -15.78
C VAL A 29 32.83 26.66 -14.99
N ARG A 30 32.77 27.93 -14.62
CA ARG A 30 33.70 28.60 -13.70
C ARG A 30 33.51 28.06 -12.28
N GLU A 31 34.63 27.75 -11.63
CA GLU A 31 34.74 27.60 -10.19
C GLU A 31 34.30 28.87 -9.46
N ALA A 32 33.49 28.69 -8.42
CA ALA A 32 33.33 29.65 -7.35
C ALA A 32 33.11 28.90 -6.02
N ASP A 33 33.63 29.55 -4.99
CA ASP A 33 34.03 29.12 -3.66
C ASP A 33 33.11 28.27 -2.78
N ALA A 34 33.83 27.66 -1.84
CA ALA A 34 33.39 26.86 -0.70
C ALA A 34 32.44 27.56 0.28
N GLY A 35 31.67 26.74 0.99
CA GLY A 35 31.33 27.05 2.38
C GLY A 35 29.87 26.93 2.80
N THR A 36 29.20 25.79 2.58
CA THR A 36 28.09 25.38 3.46
C THR A 36 27.94 23.85 3.43
N THR A 37 28.31 23.19 4.53
CA THR A 37 28.04 21.77 4.74
C THR A 37 26.52 21.54 4.69
N PRO A 38 26.01 20.64 3.82
CA PRO A 38 24.59 20.30 3.82
C PRO A 38 24.20 19.69 5.16
N PRO A 39 23.02 20.01 5.72
CA PRO A 39 22.53 19.34 6.92
C PRO A 39 22.46 17.84 6.65
N GLN A 40 23.13 17.06 7.50
CA GLN A 40 22.98 15.60 7.54
C GLN A 40 21.48 15.28 7.73
N PRO A 41 20.92 14.36 6.93
CA PRO A 41 19.55 13.88 7.17
C PRO A 41 19.51 13.26 8.56
N SER A 42 18.75 13.89 9.46
CA SER A 42 18.51 13.37 10.82
C SER A 42 17.99 11.95 10.71
N ASP A 43 18.55 11.07 11.53
CA ASP A 43 18.16 9.66 11.70
C ASP A 43 16.67 9.46 11.44
N ALA A 44 16.37 8.80 10.32
CA ALA A 44 15.06 8.26 10.07
C ALA A 44 14.69 7.42 11.30
N THR A 45 13.69 7.88 12.05
CA THR A 45 13.17 7.25 13.25
C THR A 45 13.22 5.74 13.11
N ALA A 46 13.98 5.08 14.00
CA ALA A 46 14.14 3.63 13.99
C ALA A 46 12.77 2.95 13.79
N PRO A 47 12.69 1.87 12.99
CA PRO A 47 11.43 1.18 12.74
C PRO A 47 10.78 0.84 14.09
N ARG A 48 9.52 1.25 14.23
CA ARG A 48 8.70 1.00 15.42
C ARG A 48 8.88 -0.46 15.83
N ALA A 49 9.36 -0.69 17.06
CA ALA A 49 9.54 -2.03 17.59
C ALA A 49 8.21 -2.79 17.44
N VAL A 50 8.27 -3.91 16.70
CA VAL A 50 7.13 -4.82 16.57
C VAL A 50 6.94 -5.41 17.95
N ASP A 51 5.77 -5.17 18.56
CA ASP A 51 5.38 -5.84 19.79
C ASP A 51 5.03 -7.29 19.42
N ALA A 52 6.06 -8.11 19.23
CA ALA A 52 5.93 -9.47 18.74
C ALA A 52 5.33 -10.36 19.83
N SER A 53 4.01 -10.23 20.03
CA SER A 53 3.23 -11.04 20.97
C SER A 53 3.29 -12.53 20.63
N VAL A 54 3.55 -12.87 19.37
CA VAL A 54 3.80 -14.24 18.88
C VAL A 54 5.30 -14.45 18.69
N LYS A 55 5.90 -15.33 19.49
CA LYS A 55 7.29 -15.77 19.31
C LYS A 55 7.37 -16.87 18.24
N ASP A 56 8.47 -16.97 17.52
CA ASP A 56 8.61 -17.98 16.44
C ASP A 56 8.53 -19.44 16.94
N ALA A 57 8.74 -19.67 18.24
CA ALA A 57 8.58 -20.96 18.89
C ALA A 57 7.16 -21.25 19.42
N ASP A 58 6.20 -20.34 19.24
CA ASP A 58 4.84 -20.56 19.75
C ASP A 58 4.12 -21.68 19.00
N VAL A 59 3.51 -22.58 19.77
CA VAL A 59 2.76 -23.72 19.22
C VAL A 59 1.42 -23.24 18.69
N LEU A 60 1.17 -23.43 17.40
CA LEU A 60 -0.13 -23.19 16.78
C LEU A 60 -1.16 -24.19 17.30
N LEU A 61 -2.23 -23.71 17.93
CA LEU A 61 -3.29 -24.55 18.48
C LEU A 61 -4.50 -24.66 17.56
N SER A 62 -4.91 -23.56 16.95
CA SER A 62 -6.09 -23.55 16.08
C SER A 62 -5.99 -22.50 14.99
N ALA A 63 -6.66 -22.78 13.88
CA ALA A 63 -6.81 -21.87 12.77
C ALA A 63 -8.27 -21.88 12.28
N LYS A 64 -8.74 -20.73 11.81
CA LYS A 64 -10.07 -20.58 11.21
C LYS A 64 -10.05 -19.55 10.09
N SER A 65 -10.72 -19.84 8.97
CA SER A 65 -10.89 -18.84 7.92
C SER A 65 -11.71 -17.65 8.41
N ILE A 66 -11.24 -16.44 8.14
CA ILE A 66 -11.92 -15.18 8.47
C ILE A 66 -12.13 -14.27 7.24
N GLY A 67 -11.56 -14.64 6.09
CA GLY A 67 -11.76 -13.92 4.84
C GLY A 67 -13.05 -14.33 4.12
N ASN A 68 -13.68 -13.36 3.46
CA ASN A 68 -14.82 -13.63 2.56
C ASN A 68 -14.33 -13.93 1.14
N THR A 69 -13.56 -13.02 0.56
CA THR A 69 -13.00 -13.11 -0.81
C THR A 69 -11.54 -13.56 -0.79
N SER A 70 -10.78 -13.10 0.19
CA SER A 70 -9.37 -13.40 0.41
C SER A 70 -9.15 -14.67 1.23
N VAL A 71 -8.02 -15.34 1.02
CA VAL A 71 -7.59 -16.49 1.83
C VAL A 71 -6.88 -15.96 3.05
N VAL A 72 -7.57 -15.89 4.18
CA VAL A 72 -7.04 -15.35 5.45
C VAL A 72 -7.50 -16.22 6.60
N PHE A 73 -6.57 -16.58 7.47
CA PHE A 73 -6.85 -17.37 8.66
C PHE A 73 -6.58 -16.56 9.92
N LYS A 74 -7.46 -16.66 10.90
CA LYS A 74 -7.14 -16.33 12.29
C LYS A 74 -6.37 -17.51 12.87
N LEU A 75 -5.17 -17.25 13.38
CA LEU A 75 -4.37 -18.23 14.10
C LEU A 75 -4.44 -17.92 15.61
N THR A 76 -4.48 -18.99 16.41
CA THR A 76 -4.40 -18.91 17.88
C THR A 76 -3.30 -19.83 18.36
N PHE A 77 -2.42 -19.30 19.21
CA PHE A 77 -1.25 -20.01 19.73
C PHE A 77 -1.43 -20.44 21.18
N ALA A 78 -0.58 -21.35 21.65
CA ALA A 78 -0.61 -21.87 23.02
C ALA A 78 -0.35 -20.80 24.08
N SER A 79 0.40 -19.75 23.74
CA SER A 79 0.59 -18.55 24.56
C SER A 79 -0.67 -17.72 24.76
N GLY A 80 -1.76 -18.02 24.02
CA GLY A 80 -2.97 -17.19 23.95
C GLY A 80 -2.87 -16.05 22.93
N ALA A 81 -1.70 -15.86 22.32
CA ALA A 81 -1.51 -14.89 21.25
C ALA A 81 -2.37 -15.24 20.02
N LYS A 82 -2.75 -14.20 19.27
CA LYS A 82 -3.57 -14.31 18.06
C LYS A 82 -2.94 -13.49 16.95
N CYS A 83 -3.11 -13.93 15.72
CA CYS A 83 -2.78 -13.12 14.55
C CYS A 83 -3.75 -13.43 13.40
N ALA A 84 -3.89 -12.49 12.48
CA ALA A 84 -4.34 -12.83 11.13
C ALA A 84 -3.14 -13.35 10.33
N TRP A 85 -3.36 -14.31 9.45
CA TRP A 85 -2.31 -14.85 8.60
C TRP A 85 -2.81 -15.01 7.17
N LYS A 86 -2.07 -14.41 6.23
CA LYS A 86 -2.33 -14.44 4.80
C LYS A 86 -1.29 -15.30 4.09
N PRO A 87 -1.62 -16.54 3.70
CA PRO A 87 -0.69 -17.40 3.01
C PRO A 87 -0.47 -17.00 1.56
N ARG A 88 0.63 -17.50 1.01
CA ARG A 88 0.76 -17.81 -0.42
C ARG A 88 -0.41 -18.67 -0.86
N SER A 89 -1.14 -18.20 -1.87
CA SER A 89 -2.33 -18.87 -2.39
C SER A 89 -2.44 -18.80 -3.91
N LYS A 90 -3.24 -19.68 -4.50
CA LYS A 90 -3.50 -19.70 -5.96
C LYS A 90 -4.13 -18.39 -6.48
N ARG A 91 -4.97 -17.73 -5.66
CA ARG A 91 -5.63 -16.44 -6.00
C ARG A 91 -4.69 -15.23 -5.98
N GLY A 92 -3.56 -15.35 -5.30
CA GLY A 92 -2.65 -14.24 -5.06
C GLY A 92 -1.31 -14.73 -4.56
N LYS A 93 -0.56 -15.44 -5.42
CA LYS A 93 0.66 -16.18 -5.09
C LYS A 93 1.56 -15.44 -4.10
N ASP A 94 1.86 -14.19 -4.42
CA ASP A 94 2.80 -13.37 -3.65
C ASP A 94 2.14 -12.11 -3.08
N ARG A 95 0.80 -12.04 -3.04
CA ARG A 95 0.06 -10.85 -2.57
C ARG A 95 0.27 -10.56 -1.08
N PHE A 96 0.53 -11.58 -0.26
CA PHE A 96 0.83 -11.39 1.16
C PHE A 96 2.02 -10.45 1.40
N ARG A 97 2.96 -10.35 0.46
CA ARG A 97 4.10 -9.42 0.54
C ARG A 97 3.66 -7.96 0.53
N GLY A 98 2.49 -7.66 -0.05
CA GLY A 98 1.89 -6.33 -0.01
C GLY A 98 1.58 -5.86 1.41
N GLU A 99 1.15 -6.76 2.30
CA GLU A 99 0.94 -6.44 3.72
C GLU A 99 2.23 -6.03 4.42
N ILE A 100 3.28 -6.83 4.22
CA ILE A 100 4.60 -6.60 4.82
C ILE A 100 5.21 -5.31 4.27
N ALA A 101 5.12 -5.10 2.95
CA ALA A 101 5.63 -3.91 2.29
C ALA A 101 4.88 -2.65 2.73
N ALA A 102 3.55 -2.72 2.87
CA ALA A 102 2.75 -1.61 3.38
C ALA A 102 3.14 -1.24 4.81
N PHE A 103 3.27 -2.22 5.71
CA PHE A 103 3.71 -1.96 7.09
C PHE A 103 5.08 -1.29 7.15
N ARG A 104 6.06 -1.81 6.40
CA ARG A 104 7.42 -1.26 6.40
C ARG A 104 7.49 0.12 5.75
N LEU A 105 6.80 0.33 4.64
CA LEU A 105 6.72 1.64 3.98
C LEU A 105 6.04 2.67 4.89
N ALA A 106 4.95 2.28 5.58
CA ALA A 106 4.28 3.13 6.53
C ALA A 106 5.21 3.57 7.68
N GLY A 107 6.00 2.62 8.22
CA GLY A 107 7.02 2.92 9.21
C GLY A 107 8.06 3.93 8.72
N ALA A 108 8.57 3.75 7.50
CA ALA A 108 9.54 4.67 6.88
C ALA A 108 8.98 6.08 6.63
N LEU A 109 7.66 6.19 6.42
CA LEU A 109 6.97 7.45 6.14
C LEU A 109 6.31 8.08 7.37
N GLY A 110 6.39 7.46 8.55
CA GLY A 110 5.69 7.91 9.76
C GLY A 110 4.16 7.78 9.68
N VAL A 111 3.63 6.96 8.77
CA VAL A 111 2.19 6.68 8.66
C VAL A 111 1.77 5.73 9.77
N ARG A 112 0.72 6.11 10.49
CA ARG A 112 0.10 5.30 11.55
C ARG A 112 -1.09 4.50 11.01
N GLY A 113 -1.60 3.57 11.82
CA GLY A 113 -2.78 2.79 11.47
C GLY A 113 -2.55 1.61 10.52
N VAL A 114 -1.33 1.36 10.02
CA VAL A 114 -1.03 0.13 9.28
C VAL A 114 -0.67 -0.98 10.28
N PRO A 115 -1.39 -2.12 10.30
CA PRO A 115 -1.08 -3.23 11.20
C PRO A 115 0.34 -3.74 11.00
N ALA A 116 0.99 -4.19 12.09
CA ALA A 116 2.29 -4.83 11.95
C ALA A 116 2.13 -6.13 11.15
N ALA A 117 2.97 -6.28 10.12
CA ALA A 117 2.98 -7.43 9.24
C ALA A 117 4.41 -7.93 9.02
N THR A 118 4.65 -9.20 9.34
CA THR A 118 5.95 -9.85 9.19
C THR A 118 5.84 -11.10 8.34
N PHE A 119 6.94 -11.48 7.69
CA PHE A 119 7.04 -12.77 7.05
C PHE A 119 6.92 -13.90 8.08
N ALA A 120 6.18 -14.95 7.74
CA ALA A 120 6.19 -16.21 8.48
C ALA A 120 5.99 -17.37 7.49
N ALA A 121 6.68 -18.48 7.74
CA ALA A 121 6.49 -19.72 7.01
C ALA A 121 6.03 -20.81 7.97
N LEU A 122 4.88 -21.42 7.72
CA LEU A 122 4.30 -22.46 8.57
C LEU A 122 4.35 -23.81 7.86
N PRO A 123 4.73 -24.92 8.53
CA PRO A 123 4.58 -26.25 7.97
C PRO A 123 3.12 -26.52 7.60
N TRP A 124 2.91 -27.04 6.39
CA TRP A 124 1.56 -27.38 5.91
C TRP A 124 0.85 -28.35 6.85
N SER A 125 1.55 -29.35 7.37
CA SER A 125 1.02 -30.33 8.32
C SER A 125 0.52 -29.71 9.63
N GLN A 126 1.21 -28.67 10.13
CA GLN A 126 0.80 -27.94 11.33
C GLN A 126 -0.47 -27.13 11.06
N LEU A 127 -0.56 -26.49 9.89
CA LEU A 127 -1.74 -25.74 9.48
C LEU A 127 -2.95 -26.67 9.29
N GLU A 128 -2.78 -27.81 8.62
CA GLU A 128 -3.86 -28.80 8.45
C GLU A 128 -4.38 -29.32 9.79
N SER A 129 -3.47 -29.65 10.73
CA SER A 129 -3.85 -30.09 12.07
C SER A 129 -4.66 -29.01 12.81
N ALA A 130 -4.20 -27.75 12.78
CA ALA A 130 -4.87 -26.63 13.44
C ALA A 130 -6.22 -26.26 12.81
N LEU A 131 -6.42 -26.56 11.52
CA LEU A 131 -7.68 -26.38 10.79
C LEU A 131 -8.64 -27.57 10.95
N GLY A 132 -8.21 -28.70 11.51
CA GLY A 132 -8.98 -29.94 11.56
C GLY A 132 -10.34 -29.81 12.26
N ALA A 133 -10.48 -28.88 13.22
CA ALA A 133 -11.74 -28.58 13.89
C ALA A 133 -12.72 -27.73 13.04
N SER A 134 -12.29 -27.24 11.87
CA SER A 134 -13.09 -26.42 10.95
C SER A 134 -13.03 -26.98 9.52
N PRO A 135 -13.90 -27.95 9.17
CA PRO A 135 -13.86 -28.62 7.86
C PRO A 135 -13.93 -27.66 6.67
N SER A 136 -14.72 -26.59 6.75
CA SER A 136 -14.81 -25.57 5.70
C SER A 136 -13.51 -24.76 5.54
N SER A 137 -12.84 -24.43 6.65
CA SER A 137 -11.55 -23.73 6.62
C SER A 137 -10.45 -24.64 6.08
N LEU A 138 -10.44 -25.92 6.46
CA LEU A 138 -9.52 -26.92 5.92
C LEU A 138 -9.71 -27.11 4.41
N ALA A 139 -10.95 -27.26 3.95
CA ALA A 139 -11.26 -27.41 2.54
C ALA A 139 -10.85 -26.17 1.71
N LEU A 140 -11.02 -24.96 2.26
CA LEU A 140 -10.50 -23.74 1.65
C LEU A 140 -8.97 -23.80 1.56
N ALA A 141 -8.29 -24.16 2.65
CA ALA A 141 -6.83 -24.23 2.68
C ALA A 141 -6.30 -25.23 1.64
N GLN A 142 -6.82 -26.47 1.63
CA GLN A 142 -6.39 -27.51 0.68
C GLN A 142 -6.59 -27.10 -0.78
N ARG A 143 -7.63 -26.33 -1.07
CA ARG A 143 -7.90 -25.84 -2.41
C ARG A 143 -6.96 -24.71 -2.81
N GLU A 144 -6.70 -23.76 -1.92
CA GLU A 144 -6.13 -22.46 -2.28
C GLU A 144 -4.68 -22.25 -1.83
N VAL A 145 -4.27 -22.80 -0.70
CA VAL A 145 -2.94 -22.58 -0.12
C VAL A 145 -1.89 -23.34 -0.91
N THR A 146 -0.69 -22.77 -1.06
CA THR A 146 0.41 -23.41 -1.79
C THR A 146 1.66 -23.42 -0.93
N ALA A 147 2.09 -24.64 -0.57
CA ALA A 147 3.39 -24.88 0.06
C ALA A 147 4.53 -24.85 -0.97
N ASP A 148 5.75 -24.65 -0.50
CA ASP A 148 6.98 -24.89 -1.27
C ASP A 148 7.41 -26.36 -1.21
N ASP A 149 8.53 -26.68 -1.86
CA ASP A 149 9.05 -28.05 -1.96
C ASP A 149 9.49 -28.63 -0.60
N ALA A 150 9.71 -27.78 0.42
CA ALA A 150 10.01 -28.19 1.79
C ALA A 150 8.74 -28.39 2.63
N GLY A 151 7.55 -28.23 2.04
CA GLY A 151 6.27 -28.33 2.74
C GLY A 151 5.96 -27.14 3.63
N LEU A 152 6.67 -26.02 3.46
CA LEU A 152 6.41 -24.78 4.17
C LEU A 152 5.46 -23.89 3.37
N VAL A 153 4.57 -23.20 4.06
CA VAL A 153 3.67 -22.21 3.47
C VAL A 153 4.14 -20.82 3.86
N PRO A 154 4.73 -20.05 2.94
CA PRO A 154 5.04 -18.65 3.16
C PRO A 154 3.75 -17.83 3.34
N GLY A 155 3.81 -16.78 4.16
CA GLY A 155 2.70 -15.85 4.33
C GLY A 155 3.07 -14.62 5.15
N ALA A 156 2.11 -13.72 5.28
CA ALA A 156 2.20 -12.57 6.17
C ALA A 156 1.48 -12.89 7.48
N ARG A 157 2.20 -12.81 8.60
CA ARG A 157 1.64 -12.75 9.96
C ARG A 157 1.32 -11.30 10.27
N ILE A 158 0.06 -11.02 10.58
CA ILE A 158 -0.46 -9.68 10.84
C ILE A 158 -1.01 -9.66 12.27
N ASP A 159 -0.58 -8.68 13.07
CA ASP A 159 -1.00 -8.58 14.47
C ASP A 159 -2.53 -8.57 14.59
N TRP A 160 -3.05 -9.31 15.57
CA TRP A 160 -4.46 -9.29 15.87
C TRP A 160 -4.84 -7.96 16.55
N ILE A 161 -5.88 -7.31 16.05
CA ILE A 161 -6.31 -6.01 16.54
C ILE A 161 -7.61 -6.20 17.32
N GLU A 162 -7.52 -6.10 18.64
CA GLU A 162 -8.69 -6.15 19.52
C GLU A 162 -9.48 -4.83 19.44
N GLY A 163 -10.81 -4.91 19.40
CA GLY A 163 -11.70 -3.75 19.34
C GLY A 163 -11.75 -3.04 17.99
N LEU A 164 -11.33 -3.71 16.91
CA LEU A 164 -11.43 -3.17 15.55
C LEU A 164 -12.89 -3.09 15.09
N GLU A 165 -13.34 -1.91 14.72
CA GLU A 165 -14.67 -1.66 14.16
C GLU A 165 -14.58 -1.28 12.69
N VAL A 166 -15.64 -1.53 11.91
CA VAL A 166 -15.73 -1.06 10.53
C VAL A 166 -16.41 0.31 10.51
N LEU A 167 -15.71 1.33 10.02
CA LEU A 167 -16.22 2.71 10.01
C LEU A 167 -17.18 3.00 8.85
N GLY A 168 -17.11 2.22 7.76
CA GLY A 168 -17.95 2.40 6.58
C GLY A 168 -17.69 3.72 5.81
N LEU A 169 -16.42 4.08 5.59
CA LEU A 169 -16.03 5.30 4.87
C LEU A 169 -16.61 5.39 3.44
N GLU A 170 -16.92 4.24 2.85
CA GLU A 170 -17.51 4.08 1.53
C GLU A 170 -19.04 4.26 1.50
N SER A 171 -19.67 4.35 2.66
CA SER A 171 -21.13 4.41 2.82
C SER A 171 -21.62 5.79 3.24
N GLU A 172 -22.82 6.16 2.81
CA GLU A 172 -23.47 7.39 3.28
C GLU A 172 -23.92 7.25 4.75
N PRO A 173 -23.96 8.35 5.52
CA PRO A 173 -23.64 9.73 5.12
C PRO A 173 -22.14 10.07 5.19
N LEU A 174 -21.31 9.16 5.68
CA LEU A 174 -19.89 9.43 5.95
C LEU A 174 -19.11 9.69 4.66
N ARG A 175 -19.43 8.95 3.59
CA ARG A 175 -18.84 9.16 2.26
C ARG A 175 -19.06 10.58 1.75
N GLY A 176 -20.29 11.08 1.76
CA GLY A 176 -20.58 12.45 1.35
C GLY A 176 -19.82 13.48 2.19
N ARG A 177 -19.77 13.28 3.52
CA ARG A 177 -19.08 14.18 4.44
C ARG A 177 -17.58 14.32 4.15
N TRP A 178 -16.83 13.20 4.10
CA TRP A 178 -15.38 13.30 3.93
C TRP A 178 -15.00 13.78 2.53
N ARG A 179 -15.78 13.43 1.50
CA ARG A 179 -15.58 13.96 0.15
C ARG A 179 -15.79 15.46 0.11
N GLY A 180 -16.84 15.94 0.78
CA GLY A 180 -17.12 17.36 0.95
C GLY A 180 -15.92 18.12 1.53
N TRP A 181 -15.27 17.57 2.56
CA TRP A 181 -14.12 18.21 3.20
C TRP A 181 -12.85 18.19 2.35
N LEU A 182 -12.56 17.07 1.68
CA LEU A 182 -11.25 16.80 1.09
C LEU A 182 -11.18 17.04 -0.41
N LEU A 183 -12.29 16.91 -1.12
CA LEU A 183 -12.39 17.00 -2.58
C LEU A 183 -13.20 18.21 -3.02
N ASP A 184 -14.17 18.62 -2.21
CA ASP A 184 -15.01 19.78 -2.45
C ASP A 184 -14.66 20.91 -1.47
N ASP A 185 -15.46 21.98 -1.43
CA ASP A 185 -15.24 23.15 -0.56
C ASP A 185 -16.18 23.19 0.65
N ALA A 186 -16.56 22.03 1.17
CA ALA A 186 -17.40 21.98 2.36
C ALA A 186 -16.60 22.42 3.60
N PRO A 187 -17.24 23.13 4.55
CA PRO A 187 -16.60 23.51 5.80
C PRO A 187 -16.08 22.30 6.58
N LEU A 188 -14.83 22.37 7.03
CA LEU A 188 -14.21 21.39 7.91
C LEU A 188 -14.21 21.92 9.34
N THR A 189 -14.94 21.26 10.23
CA THR A 189 -14.98 21.62 11.66
C THR A 189 -13.73 21.10 12.38
N ASP A 190 -13.43 21.67 13.56
CA ASP A 190 -12.31 21.18 14.38
C ASP A 190 -12.52 19.74 14.89
N ALA A 191 -13.78 19.32 15.09
CA ALA A 191 -14.12 17.96 15.48
C ALA A 191 -13.88 16.94 14.34
N ASP A 192 -14.10 17.36 13.09
CA ASP A 192 -13.92 16.50 11.90
C ASP A 192 -12.47 16.46 11.41
N ARG A 193 -11.68 17.49 11.74
CA ARG A 193 -10.30 17.67 11.27
C ARG A 193 -9.40 16.44 11.51
N PRO A 194 -9.41 15.76 12.68
CA PRO A 194 -8.59 14.58 12.90
C PRO A 194 -8.94 13.42 11.96
N LEU A 195 -10.22 13.18 11.69
CA LEU A 195 -10.65 12.11 10.77
C LEU A 195 -10.31 12.49 9.33
N ALA A 196 -10.55 13.74 8.93
CA ALA A 196 -10.20 14.25 7.60
C ALA A 196 -8.69 14.11 7.31
N ALA A 197 -7.83 14.44 8.29
CA ALA A 197 -6.38 14.26 8.17
C ALA A 197 -5.98 12.79 7.97
N GLN A 198 -6.62 11.86 8.69
CA GLN A 198 -6.36 10.43 8.54
C GLN A 198 -6.83 9.88 7.18
N ILE A 199 -7.98 10.33 6.68
CA ILE A 199 -8.47 9.94 5.34
C ILE A 199 -7.55 10.51 4.25
N ALA A 200 -7.10 11.76 4.37
CA ALA A 200 -6.14 12.35 3.44
C ALA A 200 -4.80 11.59 3.45
N THR A 201 -4.32 11.20 4.64
CA THR A 201 -3.13 10.35 4.82
C THR A 201 -3.31 9.00 4.11
N MET A 202 -4.45 8.34 4.30
CA MET A 202 -4.79 7.09 3.62
C MET A 202 -4.79 7.23 2.10
N ILE A 203 -5.43 8.28 1.56
CA ILE A 203 -5.47 8.53 0.10
C ILE A 203 -4.06 8.70 -0.47
N VAL A 204 -3.22 9.51 0.16
CA VAL A 204 -1.83 9.71 -0.29
C VAL A 204 -1.03 8.42 -0.18
N PHE A 205 -1.13 7.71 0.96
CA PHE A 205 -0.41 6.46 1.20
C PHE A 205 -0.80 5.35 0.22
N ASP A 206 -2.10 5.10 0.01
CA ASP A 206 -2.57 4.08 -0.93
C ASP A 206 -2.24 4.43 -2.39
N SER A 207 -2.20 5.72 -2.73
CA SER A 207 -1.77 6.17 -4.06
C SER A 207 -0.29 5.86 -4.30
N LEU A 208 0.55 6.02 -3.28
CA LEU A 208 1.96 5.66 -3.33
C LEU A 208 2.15 4.13 -3.38
N ALA A 209 1.50 3.41 -2.47
CA ALA A 209 1.58 1.95 -2.40
C ALA A 209 0.96 1.26 -3.63
N GLY A 210 0.05 1.93 -4.33
CA GLY A 210 -0.70 1.35 -5.43
C GLY A 210 -1.83 0.42 -4.96
N ASN A 211 -2.40 0.68 -3.77
CA ASN A 211 -3.51 -0.11 -3.26
C ASN A 211 -4.82 0.31 -3.94
N TRP A 212 -5.36 -0.56 -4.78
CA TRP A 212 -6.55 -0.29 -5.57
C TRP A 212 -7.86 -0.66 -4.86
N ASP A 213 -7.81 -1.46 -3.79
CA ASP A 213 -8.99 -2.09 -3.19
C ASP A 213 -9.42 -1.46 -1.85
N ARG A 214 -8.84 -0.32 -1.47
CA ARG A 214 -9.13 0.37 -0.20
C ARG A 214 -10.62 0.66 0.02
N TRP A 215 -11.34 0.98 -1.06
CA TRP A 215 -12.71 1.48 -1.03
C TRP A 215 -13.76 0.40 -1.24
N SER A 216 -13.43 -0.84 -0.91
CA SER A 216 -14.30 -2.00 -0.97
C SER A 216 -14.09 -2.89 0.26
N GLY A 217 -15.02 -3.81 0.50
CA GLY A 217 -14.80 -4.94 1.41
C GLY A 217 -14.59 -4.61 2.90
N ALA A 218 -14.91 -3.41 3.36
CA ALA A 218 -14.60 -2.96 4.73
C ALA A 218 -13.09 -2.95 5.05
N ASN A 219 -12.25 -2.61 4.06
CA ASN A 219 -10.79 -2.57 4.17
C ASN A 219 -10.26 -1.38 4.99
N VAL A 220 -11.12 -0.68 5.73
CA VAL A 220 -10.75 0.37 6.68
C VAL A 220 -11.44 0.10 8.01
N GLY A 221 -10.63 -0.24 9.00
CA GLY A 221 -11.07 -0.33 10.36
C GLY A 221 -10.93 0.99 11.10
N PHE A 222 -11.48 1.03 12.31
CA PHE A 222 -11.37 2.13 13.24
C PHE A 222 -11.21 1.59 14.66
N LEU A 223 -10.36 2.25 15.44
CA LEU A 223 -10.15 1.97 16.85
C LEU A 223 -10.71 3.13 17.67
N PRO A 224 -11.93 3.02 18.21
CA PRO A 224 -12.57 4.10 18.97
C PRO A 224 -11.70 4.59 20.14
N ALA A 225 -11.07 3.66 20.87
CA ALA A 225 -10.21 3.97 22.01
C ALA A 225 -8.99 4.85 21.65
N LYS A 226 -8.57 4.87 20.38
CA LYS A 226 -7.45 5.67 19.89
C LYS A 226 -7.90 6.76 18.91
N SER A 227 -9.19 6.80 18.58
CA SER A 227 -9.76 7.60 17.50
C SER A 227 -8.95 7.51 16.19
N GLU A 228 -8.52 6.29 15.84
CA GLU A 228 -7.52 6.02 14.79
C GLU A 228 -8.09 5.10 13.70
N LEU A 229 -7.90 5.49 12.43
CA LEU A 229 -8.14 4.63 11.28
C LEU A 229 -7.09 3.52 11.22
N VAL A 230 -7.53 2.33 10.85
CA VAL A 230 -6.66 1.17 10.65
C VAL A 230 -6.77 0.72 9.20
N LEU A 231 -5.64 0.74 8.50
CA LEU A 231 -5.53 0.39 7.08
C LEU A 231 -5.24 -1.12 6.95
N ILE A 232 -6.29 -1.92 7.04
CA ILE A 232 -6.22 -3.38 6.89
C ILE A 232 -6.29 -3.78 5.42
N ASP A 233 -5.92 -5.02 5.09
CA ASP A 233 -6.03 -5.56 3.74
C ASP A 233 -5.23 -4.78 2.68
N ASN A 234 -3.90 -4.83 2.78
CA ASN A 234 -2.96 -4.17 1.87
C ASN A 234 -2.39 -5.12 0.81
N ASP A 235 -2.93 -6.32 0.67
CA ASP A 235 -2.45 -7.33 -0.28
C ASP A 235 -2.78 -7.00 -1.76
N GLY A 236 -3.63 -5.99 -1.97
CA GLY A 236 -3.88 -5.34 -3.26
C GLY A 236 -2.82 -4.32 -3.67
N ALA A 237 -1.86 -3.98 -2.80
CA ALA A 237 -0.80 -3.02 -3.07
C ALA A 237 0.41 -3.64 -3.81
N PHE A 238 1.28 -2.78 -4.34
CA PHE A 238 2.57 -3.15 -4.95
C PHE A 238 2.49 -4.21 -6.07
N LEU A 239 1.37 -4.25 -6.79
CA LEU A 239 1.25 -5.12 -7.96
C LEU A 239 2.20 -4.62 -9.07
N PRO A 240 2.91 -5.51 -9.79
CA PRO A 240 3.77 -5.13 -10.91
C PRO A 240 3.04 -4.35 -11.99
N LYS A 241 1.74 -4.61 -12.15
CA LYS A 241 0.83 -3.88 -13.03
C LYS A 241 -0.39 -3.46 -12.22
N ALA A 242 -0.64 -2.16 -12.19
CA ALA A 242 -1.85 -1.63 -11.56
C ALA A 242 -3.09 -2.15 -12.30
N PRO A 243 -4.10 -2.67 -11.57
CA PRO A 243 -5.34 -3.11 -12.18
C PRO A 243 -6.23 -1.90 -12.51
N PRO A 244 -7.23 -2.04 -13.41
CA PRO A 244 -8.09 -0.93 -13.82
C PRO A 244 -8.76 -0.15 -12.67
N PRO A 245 -9.23 -0.77 -11.56
CA PRO A 245 -9.80 -0.04 -10.43
C PRO A 245 -8.88 0.99 -9.76
N MET A 246 -7.55 0.90 -9.99
CA MET A 246 -6.59 1.87 -9.48
C MET A 246 -6.88 3.30 -9.97
N GLU A 247 -7.59 3.47 -11.10
CA GLU A 247 -7.91 4.82 -11.59
C GLU A 247 -8.77 5.62 -10.59
N ARG A 248 -9.66 4.95 -9.86
CA ARG A 248 -10.45 5.59 -8.79
C ARG A 248 -9.54 6.19 -7.72
N GLN A 249 -8.48 5.48 -7.33
CA GLN A 249 -7.52 5.98 -6.35
C GLN A 249 -6.73 7.18 -6.88
N ARG A 250 -6.35 7.14 -8.16
CA ARG A 250 -5.66 8.26 -8.82
C ARG A 250 -6.54 9.50 -8.93
N GLU A 251 -7.82 9.33 -9.23
CA GLU A 251 -8.80 10.43 -9.24
C GLU A 251 -8.93 11.09 -7.86
N LEU A 252 -9.02 10.29 -6.79
CA LEU A 252 -9.05 10.81 -5.42
C LEU A 252 -7.78 11.60 -5.09
N MET A 253 -6.60 11.08 -5.46
CA MET A 253 -5.33 11.77 -5.24
C MET A 253 -5.26 13.11 -6.00
N ARG A 254 -5.66 13.13 -7.28
CA ARG A 254 -5.67 14.36 -8.09
C ARG A 254 -6.70 15.38 -7.59
N GLY A 255 -7.83 14.90 -7.07
CA GLY A 255 -8.89 15.76 -6.53
C GLY A 255 -8.62 16.29 -5.12
N LEU A 256 -7.63 15.74 -4.41
CA LEU A 256 -7.36 16.10 -3.02
C LEU A 256 -6.94 17.58 -2.92
N ARG A 257 -7.65 18.34 -2.09
CA ARG A 257 -7.44 19.79 -1.95
C ARG A 257 -6.42 20.15 -0.88
N VAL A 258 -6.24 19.27 0.09
CA VAL A 258 -5.40 19.44 1.28
C VAL A 258 -4.60 18.16 1.54
N PHE A 259 -3.33 18.30 1.91
CA PHE A 259 -2.39 17.21 2.10
C PHE A 259 -1.76 17.22 3.50
N PRO A 260 -1.47 16.04 4.08
CA PRO A 260 -0.65 15.91 5.30
C PRO A 260 0.80 16.33 5.03
N LYS A 261 1.25 17.42 5.64
CA LYS A 261 2.56 18.00 5.36
C LYS A 261 3.70 17.05 5.70
N ALA A 262 3.69 16.46 6.89
CA ALA A 262 4.73 15.54 7.34
C ALA A 262 4.90 14.33 6.40
N LEU A 263 3.79 13.75 5.92
CA LEU A 263 3.83 12.64 4.97
C LEU A 263 4.39 13.08 3.62
N VAL A 264 3.97 14.24 3.09
CA VAL A 264 4.51 14.76 1.82
C VAL A 264 6.01 15.00 1.93
N ASP A 265 6.48 15.58 3.04
CA ASP A 265 7.89 15.82 3.26
C ASP A 265 8.67 14.50 3.35
N ALA A 266 8.13 13.48 4.03
CA ALA A 266 8.72 12.14 4.06
C ALA A 266 8.79 11.50 2.66
N ILE A 267 7.74 11.66 1.84
CA ILE A 267 7.73 11.17 0.44
C ILE A 267 8.78 11.89 -0.40
N ARG A 268 8.99 13.20 -0.21
CA ARG A 268 10.05 13.95 -0.90
C ARG A 268 11.44 13.41 -0.56
N LEU A 269 11.65 12.97 0.67
CA LEU A 269 12.91 12.36 1.12
C LEU A 269 13.07 10.87 0.74
N LEU A 270 12.01 10.23 0.25
CA LEU A 270 12.00 8.82 -0.12
C LEU A 270 12.73 8.58 -1.46
N ASP A 271 14.06 8.51 -1.44
CA ASP A 271 14.91 8.12 -2.58
C ASP A 271 14.99 6.60 -2.81
N ASP A 272 15.68 6.17 -3.87
CA ASP A 272 15.83 4.74 -4.21
C ASP A 272 16.48 3.93 -3.08
N ALA A 273 17.48 4.51 -2.41
CA ALA A 273 18.19 3.85 -1.32
C ALA A 273 17.29 3.63 -0.10
N SER A 274 16.46 4.62 0.26
CA SER A 274 15.49 4.51 1.35
C SER A 274 14.32 3.61 0.99
N MET A 275 13.85 3.61 -0.26
CA MET A 275 12.87 2.62 -0.74
C MET A 275 13.41 1.19 -0.62
N GLN A 276 14.66 0.95 -1.04
CA GLN A 276 15.29 -0.36 -0.91
C GLN A 276 15.47 -0.77 0.55
N ARG A 277 15.84 0.16 1.44
CA ARG A 277 15.92 -0.13 2.88
C ARG A 277 14.55 -0.46 3.47
N ALA A 278 13.50 0.24 3.07
CA ALA A 278 12.15 0.03 3.61
C ALA A 278 11.53 -1.29 3.10
N VAL A 279 11.57 -1.54 1.80
CA VAL A 279 10.78 -2.61 1.16
C VAL A 279 11.57 -3.47 0.16
N GLY A 280 12.90 -3.43 0.21
CA GLY A 280 13.76 -4.14 -0.74
C GLY A 280 13.82 -5.65 -0.53
N GLU A 281 14.04 -6.11 0.71
CA GLU A 281 14.25 -7.53 1.02
C GLU A 281 13.26 -8.05 2.05
N GLU A 282 12.69 -9.22 1.81
CA GLU A 282 11.84 -9.93 2.79
C GLU A 282 12.73 -10.48 3.92
N ARG A 283 13.82 -11.10 3.49
CA ARG A 283 14.92 -11.70 4.26
C ARG A 283 16.20 -11.57 3.43
N PRO A 284 17.41 -11.70 4.01
CA PRO A 284 18.66 -11.50 3.29
C PRO A 284 18.72 -12.23 1.95
N GLY A 285 18.92 -11.49 0.86
CA GLY A 285 19.03 -12.03 -0.50
C GLY A 285 17.72 -12.47 -1.15
N VAL A 286 16.57 -12.29 -0.50
CA VAL A 286 15.24 -12.57 -1.07
C VAL A 286 14.47 -11.26 -1.19
N PRO A 287 14.25 -10.74 -2.41
CA PRO A 287 13.50 -9.50 -2.61
C PRO A 287 12.11 -9.59 -1.98
N LEU A 288 11.65 -8.53 -1.29
CA LEU A 288 10.28 -8.47 -0.78
C LEU A 288 9.30 -8.21 -1.92
N LEU A 289 9.62 -7.23 -2.76
CA LEU A 289 8.87 -6.86 -3.94
C LEU A 289 9.65 -7.27 -5.20
N SER A 290 8.93 -7.50 -6.30
CA SER A 290 9.59 -7.67 -7.59
C SER A 290 10.21 -6.36 -8.07
N GLU A 291 11.19 -6.41 -8.96
CA GLU A 291 11.78 -5.19 -9.55
C GLU A 291 10.73 -4.31 -10.23
N ALA A 292 9.74 -4.92 -10.89
CA ALA A 292 8.65 -4.19 -11.53
C ALA A 292 7.78 -3.46 -10.51
N ALA A 293 7.50 -4.08 -9.36
CA ALA A 293 6.77 -3.44 -8.27
C ALA A 293 7.56 -2.28 -7.65
N MET A 294 8.89 -2.42 -7.51
CA MET A 294 9.78 -1.35 -7.05
C MET A 294 9.82 -0.17 -8.02
N ARG A 295 9.95 -0.42 -9.33
CA ARG A 295 9.84 0.64 -10.36
C ARG A 295 8.49 1.35 -10.29
N GLY A 296 7.41 0.58 -10.17
CA GLY A 296 6.07 1.15 -10.01
C GLY A 296 5.91 2.01 -8.76
N LEU A 297 6.58 1.68 -7.65
CA LEU A 297 6.59 2.52 -6.45
C LEU A 297 7.31 3.85 -6.71
N ALA A 298 8.47 3.82 -7.36
CA ALA A 298 9.22 5.02 -7.72
C ALA A 298 8.42 5.92 -8.68
N GLU A 299 7.75 5.34 -9.69
CA GLU A 299 6.87 6.07 -10.61
C GLU A 299 5.69 6.72 -9.87
N ARG A 300 5.00 5.96 -9.00
CA ARG A 300 3.87 6.49 -8.21
C ARG A 300 4.29 7.59 -7.26
N ARG A 301 5.50 7.52 -6.69
CA ARG A 301 6.08 8.61 -5.90
C ARG A 301 6.12 9.91 -6.70
N LEU A 302 6.63 9.87 -7.93
CA LEU A 302 6.69 11.05 -8.79
C LEU A 302 5.29 11.60 -9.07
N THR A 303 4.33 10.75 -9.44
CA THR A 303 2.94 11.16 -9.69
C THR A 303 2.28 11.79 -8.46
N VAL A 304 2.53 11.25 -7.26
CA VAL A 304 2.01 11.83 -6.00
C VAL A 304 2.59 13.22 -5.78
N LEU A 305 3.91 13.40 -5.95
CA LEU A 305 4.56 14.71 -5.77
C LEU A 305 4.11 15.72 -6.82
N GLU A 306 3.95 15.32 -8.08
CA GLU A 306 3.41 16.17 -9.14
C GLU A 306 2.01 16.70 -8.80
N ALA A 307 1.12 15.85 -8.29
CA ALA A 307 -0.22 16.26 -7.87
C ALA A 307 -0.19 17.27 -6.71
N VAL A 308 0.68 17.02 -5.71
CA VAL A 308 0.88 17.93 -4.57
C VAL A 308 1.44 19.27 -5.02
N ASP A 309 2.49 19.27 -5.83
CA ASP A 309 3.17 20.48 -6.29
C ASP A 309 2.26 21.31 -7.20
N ALA A 310 1.46 20.67 -8.06
CA ALA A 310 0.43 21.34 -8.83
C ALA A 310 -0.60 22.05 -7.94
N ARG A 311 -1.03 21.42 -6.84
CA ARG A 311 -1.95 22.04 -5.88
C ARG A 311 -1.28 23.20 -5.14
N VAL A 312 -0.06 23.03 -4.65
CA VAL A 312 0.72 24.08 -3.98
C VAL A 312 0.89 25.29 -4.91
N LYS A 313 1.21 25.07 -6.18
CA LYS A 313 1.30 26.14 -7.19
C LYS A 313 -0.03 26.87 -7.38
N ALA A 314 -1.15 26.15 -7.37
CA ALA A 314 -2.47 26.73 -7.61
C ALA A 314 -3.02 27.55 -6.43
N VAL A 315 -2.78 27.12 -5.17
CA VAL A 315 -3.42 27.74 -3.99
C VAL A 315 -2.44 28.25 -2.92
N GLY A 316 -1.15 28.02 -3.08
CA GLY A 316 -0.12 28.30 -2.09
C GLY A 316 0.02 27.19 -1.04
N ALA A 317 1.24 27.04 -0.50
CA ALA A 317 1.59 25.99 0.44
C ALA A 317 0.73 26.00 1.72
N ALA A 318 0.43 27.19 2.27
CA ALA A 318 -0.38 27.31 3.48
C ALA A 318 -1.80 26.74 3.32
N LYS A 319 -2.39 26.83 2.12
CA LYS A 319 -3.71 26.26 1.83
C LYS A 319 -3.63 24.78 1.45
N ALA A 320 -2.57 24.38 0.76
CA ALA A 320 -2.36 22.98 0.36
C ALA A 320 -2.01 22.07 1.54
N PHE A 321 -1.33 22.58 2.57
CA PHE A 321 -0.88 21.82 3.75
C PHE A 321 -1.69 22.20 5.00
N ALA A 322 -2.99 21.92 4.97
CA ALA A 322 -3.90 22.21 6.09
C ALA A 322 -3.89 21.15 7.21
N PHE A 323 -3.11 20.09 7.04
CA PHE A 323 -2.86 19.05 8.04
C PHE A 323 -1.37 18.99 8.38
N PRO A 324 -1.00 18.83 9.66
CA PRO A 324 0.40 18.67 10.06
C PRO A 324 1.07 17.46 9.40
#